data_AF-F7PQB4-F1
#
_entry.id   AF-F7PQB4-F1
#
_cell.length_a   1.000
_cell.length_b   1.000
_cell.length_c   1.000
_cell.angle_alpha   90.00
_cell.angle_beta   90.00
_cell.angle_gamma   90.00
#
_symmetry.space_group_name_H-M   'P 1'
#
loop_
_entity.id
_entity.type
_entity.pdbx_description
1 polymer ?
#
loop_
_entity_poly.entity_id
_entity_poly.type
_entity_poly.pdbx_seq_one_letter_code
_entity_poly.pdbx_strand_id
1 'polypeptide(L)'
;MPINIRRFEESPPEDLRASGRTNAEEILSFLASSPDQAYTPKEIHEATEVKRGSVGVVLSRLEERGLLRHRGDYWAIAADADVEKTLSSMSTARAASERLGVEDTDEW
;
A
#
# COMPACT_ATOMS: atom_id res chain seq x y z
N MET A 1 2.65 14.44 4.15
CA MET A 1 2.59 15.92 4.17
C MET A 1 1.60 16.37 5.24
N PRO A 2 1.93 17.35 6.10
CA PRO A 2 0.95 17.92 7.01
C PRO A 2 -0.15 18.66 6.24
N ILE A 3 -1.38 18.58 6.72
CA ILE A 3 -2.51 19.40 6.24
C ILE A 3 -2.76 20.54 7.24
N ASN A 4 -3.26 21.67 6.75
CA ASN A 4 -3.63 22.79 7.63
C ASN A 4 -4.91 22.48 8.42
N ILE A 5 -5.04 23.08 9.61
CA ILE A 5 -6.17 22.83 10.52
C ILE A 5 -7.54 23.08 9.87
N ARG A 6 -7.64 24.16 9.07
CA ARG A 6 -8.86 24.46 8.32
C ARG A 6 -9.26 23.34 7.36
N ARG A 7 -8.30 22.69 6.69
CA ARG A 7 -8.57 21.53 5.82
C ARG A 7 -8.99 20.31 6.64
N PHE A 8 -8.35 20.09 7.79
CA PHE A 8 -8.75 19.04 8.73
C PHE A 8 -10.19 19.21 9.24
N GLU A 9 -10.67 20.44 9.42
CA GLU A 9 -12.02 20.73 9.89
C GLU A 9 -13.07 20.77 8.78
N GLU A 10 -12.71 21.26 7.58
CA GLU A 10 -13.65 21.47 6.47
C GLU A 10 -13.74 20.28 5.51
N SER A 11 -12.76 19.39 5.47
CA SER A 11 -12.79 18.23 4.58
C SER A 11 -13.39 17.00 5.29
N PRO A 12 -14.22 16.21 4.60
CA PRO A 12 -14.71 14.96 5.14
C PRO A 12 -13.54 14.00 5.44
N PRO A 13 -13.65 13.12 6.45
CA PRO A 13 -12.57 12.20 6.86
C PRO A 13 -11.98 11.37 5.71
N GLU A 14 -12.78 11.04 4.70
CA GLU A 14 -12.35 10.34 3.49
C GLU A 14 -11.36 11.12 2.62
N ASP A 15 -11.41 12.45 2.63
CA ASP A 15 -10.51 13.35 1.91
C ASP A 15 -9.25 13.70 2.72
N LEU A 16 -9.27 13.38 4.02
CA LEU A 16 -8.18 13.57 4.96
C LEU A 16 -7.20 12.39 4.97
N ARG A 17 -6.78 11.93 3.78
CA ARG A 17 -5.76 10.88 3.66
C ARG A 17 -4.38 11.47 3.43
N ALA A 18 -3.37 10.84 4.04
CA ALA A 18 -1.99 11.18 3.77
C ALA A 18 -1.70 10.97 2.27
N SER A 19 -1.22 12.02 1.60
CA SER A 19 -0.75 11.94 0.22
C SER A 19 0.56 11.15 0.15
N GLY A 20 0.64 10.19 -0.77
CA GLY A 20 1.78 9.27 -0.95
C GLY A 20 1.36 7.85 -1.31
N ARG A 21 2.33 7.01 -1.73
CA ARG A 21 2.11 5.58 -1.90
C ARG A 21 1.63 4.97 -0.57
N THR A 22 0.67 4.07 -0.65
CA THR A 22 0.24 3.27 0.50
C THR A 22 1.37 2.35 0.96
N ASN A 23 1.34 1.91 2.22
CA ASN A 23 2.31 0.93 2.72
C ASN A 23 2.36 -0.35 1.85
N ALA A 24 1.23 -0.76 1.29
CA ALA A 24 1.14 -1.91 0.40
C ALA A 24 1.81 -1.63 -0.96
N GLU A 25 1.61 -0.44 -1.53
CA GLU A 25 2.30 -0.04 -2.76
C GLU A 25 3.81 0.05 -2.53
N GLU A 26 4.27 0.60 -1.40
CA GLU A 26 5.70 0.70 -1.13
C GLU A 26 6.38 -0.66 -0.93
N ILE A 27 5.80 -1.52 -0.09
CA ILE A 27 6.35 -2.87 0.13
C ILE A 27 6.34 -3.69 -1.16
N LEU A 28 5.23 -3.65 -1.92
CA LEU A 28 5.12 -4.40 -3.17
C LEU A 28 6.12 -3.88 -4.21
N SER A 29 6.27 -2.56 -4.35
CA SER A 29 7.23 -1.95 -5.28
C SER A 29 8.67 -2.31 -4.91
N PHE A 30 9.01 -2.28 -3.62
CA PHE A 30 10.33 -2.67 -3.13
C PHE A 30 10.65 -4.13 -3.48
N LEU A 31 9.78 -5.07 -3.12
CA LEU A 31 10.00 -6.50 -3.39
C LEU A 31 10.04 -6.82 -4.89
N ALA A 32 9.22 -6.12 -5.69
CA ALA A 32 9.22 -6.26 -7.14
C ALA A 32 10.49 -5.75 -7.82
N SER A 33 11.20 -4.79 -7.19
CA SER A 33 12.48 -4.28 -7.71
C SER A 33 13.64 -5.25 -7.52
N SER A 34 13.46 -6.32 -6.75
CA SER A 34 14.48 -7.35 -6.48
C SER A 34 13.82 -8.75 -6.44
N PRO A 35 13.29 -9.25 -7.57
CA PRO A 35 12.43 -10.44 -7.62
C PRO A 35 13.17 -11.75 -7.28
N ASP A 36 14.50 -11.73 -7.34
CA ASP A 36 15.41 -12.81 -7.01
C ASP A 36 15.81 -12.85 -5.53
N GLN A 37 15.38 -11.87 -4.73
CA GLN A 37 15.72 -11.74 -3.32
C GLN A 37 14.51 -12.01 -2.40
N ALA A 38 14.81 -12.35 -1.14
CA ALA A 38 13.82 -12.48 -0.09
C ALA A 38 14.30 -11.74 1.16
N TYR A 39 13.37 -11.15 1.89
CA TYR A 39 13.66 -10.26 3.01
C TYR A 39 12.82 -10.61 4.23
N THR A 40 13.37 -10.38 5.40
CA THR A 40 12.63 -10.41 6.66
C THR A 40 11.76 -9.16 6.82
N PRO A 41 10.71 -9.19 7.65
CA PRO A 41 9.93 -7.99 7.97
C PRO A 41 10.77 -6.83 8.54
N LYS A 42 11.89 -7.14 9.21
CA LYS A 42 12.83 -6.14 9.71
C LYS A 42 13.53 -5.42 8.56
N GLU A 43 14.09 -6.16 7.61
CA GLU A 43 14.79 -5.58 6.46
C GLU A 43 13.82 -4.77 5.58
N ILE A 44 12.59 -5.25 5.40
CA ILE A 44 11.53 -4.52 4.67
C ILE A 44 11.20 -3.20 5.37
N HIS A 45 11.05 -3.21 6.70
CA HIS A 45 10.84 -1.98 7.47
C HIS A 45 11.97 -0.97 7.26
N GLU A 46 13.21 -1.44 7.34
CA GLU A 46 14.41 -0.61 7.17
C GLU A 46 14.54 -0.06 5.74
N ALA A 47 14.10 -0.81 4.73
CA ALA A 47 14.19 -0.41 3.33
C ALA A 47 13.03 0.48 2.83
N THR A 48 11.84 0.37 3.42
CA THR A 48 10.61 1.03 2.90
C THR A 48 10.06 2.15 3.78
N GLU A 49 10.70 2.42 4.92
CA GLU A 49 10.22 3.32 6.00
C GLU A 49 8.81 3.00 6.54
N VAL A 50 8.17 1.93 6.06
CA VAL A 50 6.86 1.48 6.55
C VAL A 50 7.00 1.04 8.00
N LYS A 51 6.18 1.60 8.89
CA LYS A 51 6.23 1.30 10.33
C LYS A 51 6.22 -0.22 10.60
N ARG A 52 7.10 -0.66 11.50
CA ARG A 52 7.26 -2.08 11.89
C ARG A 52 5.94 -2.79 12.22
N GLY A 53 5.02 -2.12 12.93
CA GLY A 53 3.70 -2.67 13.26
C GLY A 53 2.76 -2.84 12.07
N SER A 54 3.01 -2.15 10.96
CA SER A 54 2.23 -2.25 9.72
C SER A 54 2.81 -3.27 8.74
N VAL A 55 4.13 -3.50 8.75
CA VAL A 55 4.80 -4.39 7.78
C VAL A 55 4.16 -5.79 7.78
N GLY A 56 4.04 -6.44 8.93
CA GLY A 56 3.48 -7.80 9.00
C GLY A 56 2.05 -7.89 8.46
N VAL A 57 1.17 -6.96 8.86
CA VAL A 57 -0.23 -6.92 8.41
C VAL A 57 -0.32 -6.72 6.90
N VAL A 58 0.53 -5.86 6.33
CA VAL A 58 0.56 -5.60 4.89
C VAL A 58 1.09 -6.82 4.12
N LEU A 59 2.15 -7.47 4.63
CA LEU A 59 2.71 -8.67 4.01
C LEU A 59 1.68 -9.80 3.94
N SER A 60 0.99 -10.09 5.04
CA SER A 60 -0.09 -11.09 5.05
C SER A 60 -1.19 -10.77 4.03
N ARG A 61 -1.64 -9.52 3.95
CA ARG A 61 -2.65 -9.11 2.95
C ARG A 61 -2.19 -9.26 1.51
N LEU A 62 -0.91 -8.99 1.24
CA LEU A 62 -0.34 -9.16 -0.10
C LEU A 62 -0.16 -10.65 -0.43
N GLU A 63 0.16 -11.49 0.55
CA GLU A 63 0.20 -12.95 0.44
C GLU A 63 -1.17 -13.54 0.10
N GLU A 64 -2.21 -13.15 0.83
CA GLU A 64 -3.59 -13.59 0.62
C GLU A 64 -4.08 -13.28 -0.81
N ARG A 65 -3.53 -12.22 -1.41
CA ARG A 65 -3.79 -11.82 -2.80
C ARG A 65 -2.89 -12.52 -3.82
N GLY A 66 -2.02 -13.43 -3.39
CA GLY A 66 -1.09 -14.17 -4.23
C GLY A 66 0.07 -13.34 -4.80
N LEU A 67 0.33 -12.15 -4.25
CA LEU A 67 1.37 -11.25 -4.75
C LEU A 67 2.73 -11.55 -4.16
N LEU A 68 2.75 -12.08 -2.94
CA LEU A 68 3.96 -12.46 -2.22
C LEU A 68 3.94 -13.95 -1.89
N ARG A 69 5.14 -14.48 -1.65
CA ARG A 69 5.36 -15.81 -1.07
C ARG A 69 6.13 -15.68 0.23
N HIS A 70 5.77 -16.51 1.20
CA HIS A 70 6.38 -16.55 2.52
C HIS A 70 7.02 -17.92 2.79
N ARG A 71 8.22 -17.91 3.38
CA ARG A 71 8.90 -19.14 3.85
C ARG A 71 9.78 -18.82 5.05
N GLY A 72 9.51 -19.48 6.19
CA GLY A 72 10.22 -19.18 7.43
C GLY A 72 9.88 -17.76 7.88
N ASP A 73 10.90 -16.92 8.04
CA ASP A 73 10.74 -15.48 8.32
C ASP A 73 10.86 -14.60 7.07
N TYR A 74 11.04 -15.21 5.89
CA TYR A 74 11.39 -14.50 4.66
C TYR A 74 10.22 -14.36 3.70
N TRP A 75 10.15 -13.18 3.09
CA TRP A 75 9.12 -12.74 2.15
C TRP A 75 9.76 -12.39 0.82
N ALA A 76 9.14 -12.81 -0.28
CA ALA A 76 9.57 -12.48 -1.63
C ALA A 76 8.37 -12.23 -2.52
N ILE A 77 8.60 -11.61 -3.68
CA ILE A 77 7.57 -11.54 -4.73
C ILE A 77 7.19 -12.95 -5.18
N ALA A 78 5.90 -13.17 -5.46
CA ALA A 78 5.44 -14.40 -6.08
C ALA A 78 5.87 -14.45 -7.55
N ALA A 79 6.27 -15.63 -8.04
CA ALA A 79 6.84 -15.79 -9.39
C ALA A 79 5.87 -15.41 -10.51
N ASP A 80 4.57 -15.65 -10.29
CA ASP A 80 3.50 -15.41 -11.27
C ASP A 80 2.67 -14.16 -10.94
N ALA A 81 3.13 -13.30 -10.04
CA ALA A 81 2.40 -12.09 -9.67
C ALA A 81 2.39 -11.08 -10.83
N ASP A 82 1.20 -10.66 -11.25
CA ASP A 82 1.02 -9.54 -12.18
C ASP A 82 1.15 -8.20 -11.41
N VAL A 83 2.39 -7.90 -11.01
CA VAL A 83 2.71 -6.78 -10.13
C VAL A 83 2.45 -5.44 -10.79
N GLU A 84 2.80 -5.28 -12.07
CA GLU A 84 2.59 -4.02 -12.80
C GLU A 84 1.10 -3.67 -12.86
N LYS A 85 0.25 -4.63 -13.23
CA LYS A 85 -1.20 -4.44 -13.22
C LYS A 85 -1.72 -4.11 -11.84
N THR A 86 -1.20 -4.77 -10.81
CA THR A 86 -1.61 -4.55 -9.43
C THR A 86 -1.23 -3.17 -8.92
N LEU A 87 0.01 -2.74 -9.12
CA LEU A 87 0.49 -1.41 -8.74
C LEU A 87 -0.25 -0.30 -9.50
N SER A 88 -0.51 -0.50 -10.79
CA SER A 88 -1.31 0.41 -11.61
C SER A 88 -2.75 0.51 -11.10
N SER A 89 -3.37 -0.63 -10.75
CA SER A 89 -4.72 -0.66 -10.19
C SER A 89 -4.79 0.04 -8.82
N MET A 90 -3.80 -0.18 -7.95
CA MET A 90 -3.71 0.47 -6.64
C MET A 90 -3.54 1.99 -6.80
N SER A 91 -2.64 2.40 -7.70
CA SER A 91 -2.39 3.82 -7.99
C SER A 91 -3.63 4.50 -8.58
N THR A 92 -4.35 3.81 -9.47
CA THR A 92 -5.58 4.30 -10.09
C THR A 92 -6.70 4.42 -9.07
N ALA A 93 -6.92 3.39 -8.24
CA ALA A 93 -7.92 3.41 -7.19
C ALA A 93 -7.65 4.55 -6.20
N ARG A 94 -6.38 4.73 -5.80
CA ARG A 94 -5.96 5.86 -4.98
C ARG A 94 -6.25 7.20 -5.65
N ALA A 95 -5.84 7.37 -6.91
CA ALA A 95 -6.04 8.61 -7.66
C ALA A 95 -7.52 8.93 -7.94
N ALA A 96 -8.37 7.92 -8.04
CA ALA A 96 -9.82 8.06 -8.16
C ALA A 96 -10.42 8.52 -6.82
N SER A 97 -10.06 7.88 -5.70
CA SER A 97 -10.47 8.32 -4.36
C SER A 97 -10.02 9.75 -4.05
N GLU A 98 -8.84 10.16 -4.52
CA GLU A 98 -8.33 11.53 -4.33
C GLU A 98 -9.05 12.57 -5.20
N ARG A 99 -9.72 12.17 -6.30
CA ARG A 99 -10.36 13.10 -7.25
C ARG A 99 -11.87 13.20 -7.08
N LEU A 100 -12.54 12.13 -6.67
CA LEU A 100 -14.00 12.04 -6.72
C LEU A 100 -14.68 12.31 -5.37
N GLY A 101 -13.96 12.28 -4.25
CA GLY A 101 -14.62 12.12 -2.95
C GLY A 101 -15.37 10.79 -2.88
N VAL A 102 -15.88 10.41 -1.70
CA VAL A 102 -16.84 9.30 -1.62
C VAL A 102 -18.11 9.73 -2.37
N GLU A 103 -18.61 8.90 -3.29
CA GLU A 103 -19.93 9.17 -3.89
C GLU A 103 -20.96 9.15 -2.77
N ASP A 104 -21.64 10.28 -2.56
CA ASP A 104 -22.72 10.41 -1.60
C ASP A 104 -23.86 9.46 -2.04
N THR A 105 -23.97 8.34 -1.34
CA THR A 105 -24.94 7.29 -1.65
C THR A 105 -26.33 7.65 -1.08
N ASP A 106 -26.48 8.80 -0.41
CA ASP A 106 -27.77 9.31 0.08
C ASP A 106 -28.52 10.16 -0.99
N GLU A 107 -27.97 10.33 -2.20
CA GLU A 107 -28.63 11.04 -3.33
C GLU A 107 -29.38 10.11 -4.33
N TRP A 108 -29.71 8.87 -3.96
CA TRP A 108 -30.52 7.94 -4.77
C TRP A 108 -31.82 7.48 -4.09
#